data_AF-A0A4Z0V1S6-F1
#
_entry.id   AF-A0A4Z0V1S6-F1
#
_cell.length_a   1.000
_cell.length_b   1.000
_cell.length_c   1.000
_cell.angle_alpha   90.00
_cell.angle_beta   90.00
_cell.angle_gamma   90.00
#
_symmetry.space_group_name_H-M   'P 1'
#
loop_
_entity.id
_entity.type
_entity.pdbx_description
1 polymer ?
#
loop_
_entity_poly.entity_id
_entity_poly.type
_entity_poly.pdbx_seq_one_letter_code
_entity_poly.pdbx_strand_id
1 'polypeptide(L)'
;MDSLLKLPEGAVYRESKDRAHIEAKQKEGVIYITGTCDSLQREVERYEALYHTARDALESYASHSEEEMLKRSPSLCRYLAVFISGVLSGALMMIVIIYKPK
;
A
#
# COMPACT_ATOMS: atom_id res chain seq x y z
N MET A 1 35.80 7.03 24.10
CA MET A 1 34.86 7.44 25.17
C MET A 1 35.55 8.54 25.95
N ASP A 2 35.48 9.77 25.43
CA ASP A 2 36.04 10.93 26.13
C ASP A 2 35.15 11.22 27.35
N SER A 3 35.77 11.20 28.52
CA SER A 3 35.07 11.33 29.79
C SER A 3 34.56 12.78 29.93
N LEU A 4 33.23 12.93 30.02
CA LEU A 4 32.53 14.19 30.29
C LEU A 4 33.04 14.90 31.58
N LEU A 5 33.82 14.21 32.43
CA LEU A 5 34.49 14.79 33.59
C LEU A 5 35.64 15.77 33.26
N LYS A 6 36.15 15.81 32.01
CA LYS A 6 37.24 16.72 31.61
C LYS A 6 36.78 18.01 30.92
N LEU A 7 35.49 18.32 30.97
CA LEU A 7 34.96 19.55 30.38
C LEU A 7 35.23 20.73 31.33
N PRO A 8 35.87 21.83 30.87
CA PRO A 8 36.11 23.02 31.68
C PRO A 8 34.79 23.71 32.04
N GLU A 9 34.81 24.49 33.12
CA GLU A 9 33.64 25.18 33.64
C GLU A 9 33.02 26.09 32.56
N GLY A 10 31.77 25.79 32.16
CA GLY A 10 31.09 26.47 31.05
C GLY A 10 31.10 25.75 29.69
N ALA A 11 31.74 24.58 29.57
CA ALA A 11 31.71 23.81 28.33
C ALA A 11 30.36 23.07 28.14
N VAL A 12 29.84 23.13 26.92
CA VAL A 12 28.61 22.47 26.49
C VAL A 12 28.99 21.31 25.58
N TYR A 13 28.74 20.09 26.02
CA TYR A 13 28.83 18.92 25.16
C TYR A 13 27.49 18.69 24.49
N ARG A 14 27.48 18.70 23.16
CA ARG A 14 26.30 18.42 22.35
C ARG A 14 26.58 17.19 21.50
N GLU A 15 25.81 16.14 21.72
CA GLU A 15 25.80 14.97 20.88
C GLU A 15 24.40 14.80 20.29
N SER A 16 24.34 14.66 18.97
CA SER A 16 23.11 14.43 18.23
C SER A 16 23.24 13.12 17.47
N LYS A 17 22.32 12.19 17.71
CA LYS A 17 22.22 10.96 16.94
C LYS A 17 20.83 10.87 16.34
N ASP A 18 20.77 11.07 15.04
CA ASP A 18 19.54 11.15 14.24
C ASP A 18 18.54 12.15 14.84
N ARG A 19 17.56 11.63 15.57
CA ARG A 19 16.37 12.34 16.05
C ARG A 19 16.37 12.53 17.57
N ALA A 20 17.49 12.17 18.20
CA ALA A 20 17.76 12.39 19.61
C ALA A 20 18.93 13.36 19.76
N HIS A 21 18.71 14.41 20.54
CA HIS A 21 19.71 15.39 20.90
C HIS A 21 19.94 15.34 22.39
N ILE A 22 21.20 15.33 22.80
CA ILE A 22 21.61 15.38 24.19
C ILE A 22 22.56 16.56 24.36
N GLU A 23 22.20 17.46 25.27
CA GLU A 23 23.06 18.54 25.73
C GLU A 23 23.48 18.29 27.17
N ALA A 24 24.79 18.21 27.40
CA ALA A 24 25.36 18.17 28.74
C ALA A 24 26.09 19.50 29.01
N LYS A 25 25.75 20.16 30.12
CA LYS A 25 26.35 21.44 30.56
C LYS A 25 26.90 21.28 31.96
N GLN A 26 28.11 21.77 32.20
CA GLN A 26 28.70 21.81 33.55
C GLN A 26 28.61 23.24 34.10
N LYS A 27 27.98 23.40 35.27
CA LYS A 27 27.90 24.67 36.01
C LYS A 27 28.17 24.41 37.49
N GLU A 28 29.18 25.07 38.06
CA GLU A 28 29.51 25.01 39.50
C GLU A 28 29.69 23.57 40.02
N GLY A 29 30.35 22.71 39.24
CA GLY A 29 30.56 21.30 39.59
C GLY A 29 29.33 20.39 39.42
N VAL A 30 28.18 20.91 38.98
CA VAL A 30 26.97 20.12 38.67
C VAL A 30 26.83 19.93 37.17
N ILE A 31 26.53 18.69 36.77
CA ILE A 31 26.30 18.31 35.36
C ILE A 31 24.80 18.28 35.10
N TYR A 32 24.33 19.12 34.18
CA TYR A 32 22.96 19.15 33.68
C TYR A 32 22.87 18.45 32.34
N ILE A 33 22.03 17.43 32.25
CA ILE A 33 21.80 16.66 31.02
C ILE A 33 20.37 16.94 30.54
N THR A 34 20.24 17.50 29.34
CA THR A 34 18.95 17.74 28.68
C THR A 34 18.88 16.87 27.43
N GLY A 35 17.93 15.94 27.40
CA GLY A 35 17.65 15.12 26.23
C GLY A 35 16.37 15.61 25.53
N THR A 36 16.43 15.90 24.24
CA THR A 36 15.25 16.11 23.39
C THR A 36 15.18 15.00 22.36
N CYS A 37 14.00 14.40 22.20
CA CYS A 37 13.74 13.36 21.22
C CYS A 37 12.51 13.76 20.43
N ASP A 38 12.62 13.78 19.10
CA ASP A 38 11.47 13.98 18.25
C ASP A 38 10.67 12.67 18.16
N SER A 39 9.79 12.44 19.14
CA SER A 39 8.94 11.26 19.19
C SER A 39 7.79 11.33 18.18
N LEU A 40 7.34 12.54 17.83
CA LEU A 40 6.19 12.75 16.94
C LEU A 40 6.52 12.36 15.51
N GLN A 41 7.67 12.77 14.99
CA GLN A 41 8.07 12.40 13.63
C GLN A 41 8.27 10.87 13.49
N ARG A 42 8.39 10.10 14.60
CA ARG A 42 8.60 8.63 14.57
C ARG A 42 7.25 7.95 14.46
N GLU A 43 6.27 8.55 15.10
CA GLU A 43 4.89 8.13 15.00
C GLU A 43 4.31 8.42 13.61
N VAL A 44 4.58 9.58 13.02
CA VAL A 44 4.14 9.92 11.65
C VAL A 44 4.68 8.91 10.64
N GLU A 45 5.99 8.65 10.65
CA GLU A 45 6.64 7.71 9.74
C GLU A 45 6.08 6.29 9.88
N ARG A 46 5.79 5.86 11.12
CA ARG A 46 5.12 4.58 11.39
C ARG A 46 3.73 4.53 10.77
N TYR A 47 2.94 5.59 10.92
CA TYR A 47 1.59 5.64 10.36
C TYR A 47 1.62 5.69 8.83
N GLU A 48 2.51 6.46 8.22
CA GLU A 48 2.67 6.50 6.76
C GLU A 48 2.98 5.12 6.19
N ALA A 49 3.95 4.39 6.78
CA ALA A 49 4.28 3.03 6.35
C ALA A 49 3.09 2.06 6.45
N LEU A 50 2.28 2.20 7.51
CA LEU A 50 1.08 1.38 7.71
C LEU A 50 0.01 1.68 6.65
N TYR A 51 -0.22 2.97 6.36
CA TYR A 51 -1.17 3.41 5.35
C TYR A 51 -0.79 2.99 3.94
N HIS A 52 0.49 3.08 3.58
CA HIS A 52 0.99 2.61 2.29
C HIS A 52 0.72 1.11 2.11
N THR A 53 1.06 0.30 3.11
CA THR A 53 0.84 -1.16 3.06
C THR A 53 -0.64 -1.51 2.88
N ALA A 54 -1.54 -0.83 3.61
CA ALA A 54 -2.98 -1.07 3.51
C ALA A 54 -3.54 -0.67 2.14
N ARG A 55 -3.09 0.47 1.58
CA ARG A 55 -3.51 0.93 0.25
C ARG A 55 -3.02 -0.01 -0.84
N ASP A 56 -1.76 -0.43 -0.79
CA ASP A 56 -1.18 -1.32 -1.80
C ASP A 56 -1.89 -2.68 -1.81
N ALA A 57 -2.26 -3.20 -0.63
CA ALA A 57 -3.05 -4.42 -0.53
C ALA A 57 -4.45 -4.29 -1.14
N LEU A 58 -5.11 -3.14 -0.95
CA LEU A 58 -6.42 -2.84 -1.56
C LEU A 58 -6.32 -2.71 -3.08
N GLU A 59 -5.31 -2.01 -3.58
CA GLU A 59 -5.09 -1.81 -5.01
C GLU A 59 -4.73 -3.13 -5.72
N SER A 60 -3.91 -3.97 -5.07
CA SER A 60 -3.63 -5.32 -5.56
C SER A 60 -4.89 -6.18 -5.61
N TYR A 61 -5.80 -6.06 -4.64
CA TYR A 61 -7.04 -6.83 -4.64
C TYR A 61 -8.02 -6.36 -5.72
N ALA A 62 -8.14 -5.03 -5.89
CA ALA A 62 -8.99 -4.42 -6.92
C ALA A 62 -8.53 -4.84 -8.32
N SER A 63 -7.24 -4.69 -8.62
CA SER A 63 -6.68 -5.08 -9.92
C SER A 63 -6.82 -6.58 -10.20
N HIS A 64 -6.58 -7.44 -9.22
CA HIS A 64 -6.78 -8.89 -9.39
C HIS A 64 -8.25 -9.23 -9.68
N SER A 65 -9.19 -8.56 -9.00
CA SER A 65 -10.63 -8.79 -9.24
C SER A 65 -11.07 -8.35 -10.65
N GLU A 66 -10.54 -7.23 -11.15
CA GLU A 66 -10.82 -6.77 -12.51
C GLU A 66 -10.24 -7.74 -13.56
N GLU A 67 -9.00 -8.22 -13.35
CA GLU A 67 -8.38 -9.23 -14.20
C GLU A 67 -9.18 -10.55 -14.22
N GLU A 68 -9.66 -11.02 -13.06
CA GLU A 68 -10.49 -12.22 -13.00
C GLU A 68 -11.85 -12.05 -13.69
N MET A 69 -12.48 -10.88 -13.57
CA MET A 69 -13.73 -10.55 -14.28
C MET A 69 -13.53 -10.53 -15.79
N LEU A 70 -12.45 -9.90 -16.28
CA LEU A 70 -12.11 -9.89 -17.70
C LEU A 70 -11.85 -11.32 -18.22
N LYS A 71 -11.11 -12.14 -17.47
CA LYS A 71 -10.70 -13.48 -17.89
C LYS A 71 -11.81 -14.54 -17.78
N ARG A 72 -12.84 -14.32 -16.96
CA ARG A 72 -13.98 -15.24 -16.80
C ARG A 72 -15.06 -15.09 -17.88
N SER A 73 -15.12 -13.93 -18.56
CA SER A 73 -16.13 -13.63 -19.58
C SER A 73 -16.03 -14.34 -20.94
N PRO A 74 -14.86 -14.77 -21.47
CA PRO A 74 -14.76 -15.18 -22.87
C PRO A 74 -15.35 -16.57 -23.14
N SER A 75 -15.36 -17.49 -22.15
CA SER A 75 -15.87 -18.84 -22.32
C SER A 75 -17.40 -18.90 -22.32
N LEU A 76 -18.05 -18.19 -21.37
CA LEU A 76 -19.51 -18.12 -21.30
C LEU A 76 -20.10 -17.33 -22.46
N CYS A 77 -19.49 -16.21 -22.84
CA CYS A 77 -19.94 -15.42 -23.98
C CYS A 77 -19.87 -16.23 -25.29
N ARG A 78 -18.78 -16.98 -25.50
CA ARG A 78 -18.63 -17.88 -26.65
C ARG A 78 -19.67 -18.99 -26.67
N TYR A 79 -19.96 -19.60 -25.53
CA TYR A 79 -20.98 -20.66 -25.43
C TYR A 79 -22.38 -20.12 -25.76
N LEU A 80 -22.75 -18.96 -25.21
CA LEU A 80 -24.03 -18.31 -25.49
C LEU A 80 -24.15 -17.91 -26.96
N ALA A 81 -23.08 -17.39 -27.58
CA ALA A 81 -23.07 -17.04 -29.00
C ALA A 81 -23.33 -18.25 -29.91
N VAL A 82 -22.72 -19.41 -29.61
CA VAL A 82 -22.95 -20.66 -30.36
C VAL A 82 -24.37 -21.19 -30.13
N PHE A 83 -24.90 -21.07 -28.92
CA PHE A 83 -26.27 -21.49 -28.62
C PHE A 83 -27.30 -20.65 -29.40
N ILE A 84 -27.16 -19.32 -29.39
CA ILE A 84 -28.06 -18.41 -30.11
C ILE A 84 -27.99 -18.65 -31.62
N SER A 85 -26.80 -18.82 -32.19
CA SER A 85 -26.66 -19.10 -33.62
C SER A 85 -27.26 -20.45 -34.03
N GLY A 86 -27.10 -21.48 -33.17
CA GLY A 86 -27.76 -22.78 -33.33
C GLY A 86 -29.29 -22.67 -33.32
N VAL A 87 -29.87 -21.96 -32.34
CA VAL A 87 -31.33 -21.78 -32.26
C VAL A 87 -31.87 -21.01 -33.47
N LEU A 88 -31.20 -19.93 -33.88
CA LEU A 88 -31.59 -19.14 -35.06
C LEU A 88 -31.55 -19.96 -36.35
N SER A 89 -30.48 -20.70 -36.58
CA SER A 89 -30.35 -21.55 -37.77
C SER A 89 -31.40 -22.66 -37.81
N GLY A 90 -31.70 -23.29 -36.66
CA GLY A 90 -32.75 -24.28 -36.53
C GLY A 90 -34.15 -23.71 -36.79
N ALA A 91 -34.45 -22.53 -36.23
CA ALA A 91 -35.72 -21.85 -36.46
C ALA A 91 -35.93 -21.46 -37.93
N LEU A 92 -34.88 -20.94 -38.59
CA LEU A 92 -34.92 -20.61 -40.02
C LEU A 92 -35.18 -21.86 -40.88
N MET A 93 -34.51 -22.98 -40.58
CA MET A 93 -34.75 -24.26 -41.27
C MET A 93 -36.22 -24.70 -41.12
N MET A 94 -36.77 -24.62 -39.91
CA MET A 94 -38.15 -24.97 -39.61
C MET A 94 -39.13 -24.11 -40.41
N ILE A 95 -38.92 -22.79 -40.44
CA ILE A 95 -39.74 -21.85 -41.20
C ILE A 95 -39.67 -22.17 -42.69
N VAL A 96 -38.48 -22.41 -43.26
CA VAL A 96 -38.32 -22.76 -44.68
C VAL A 96 -39.04 -24.05 -45.04
N ILE A 97 -39.05 -25.05 -44.15
CA ILE A 97 -39.78 -26.32 -44.36
C ILE A 97 -41.29 -26.09 -44.37
N ILE A 98 -41.83 -25.30 -43.42
CA ILE A 98 -43.27 -25.01 -43.36
C ILE A 98 -43.72 -24.16 -44.55
N TYR A 99 -42.92 -23.16 -44.92
CA TYR A 99 -43.28 -22.21 -45.97
C TYR A 99 -42.90 -22.66 -47.37
N LYS A 100 -42.23 -23.81 -47.53
CA LYS A 100 -41.95 -24.35 -48.86
C LYS A 100 -43.29 -24.79 -49.49
N PRO A 101 -43.81 -24.09 -50.51
CA PRO A 101 -44.97 -24.58 -51.23
C PRO A 101 -44.57 -25.88 -51.94
N LYS A 102 -45.45 -26.87 -51.83
CA LYS A 102 -45.29 -28.22 -52.40
C LYS A 102 -45.22 -28.19 -53.92
#